data_AF-A0A1V4QR01-F1
#
_entry.id   AF-A0A1V4QR01-F1
#
_cell.length_a   1.000
_cell.length_b   1.000
_cell.length_c   1.000
_cell.angle_alpha   90.00
_cell.angle_beta   90.00
_cell.angle_gamma   90.00
#
_symmetry.space_group_name_H-M   'P 1'
#
loop_
_entity.id
_entity.type
_entity.pdbx_description
1 polymer ?
#
loop_
_entity_poly.entity_id
_entity_poly.type
_entity_poly.pdbx_seq_one_letter_code
_entity_poly.pdbx_strand_id
1 'polypeptide(L)'
;MAGKEGLRQKLGVCHDFADLVERYGIKGKISFVPYLSTHKSPDPDPLGRIDRGIKGLSHGRLEEYIQVVRERLVPVFDISPEVLTHTQALDLKTERLLPESEWSWSNWQDEETLTKYIARGLEILKTVGITANGVTSGCDFAREVEGLYVRAMLAAQKEVNDIPLTWYFLHEEPKRRQWSVNPSVQYLDREKAEAVVSIVSGCREYFFFESRGWKQATPENISHATDQYLTTDGRSGRMARLFDDRSCIVFHSHFQRLYGAEDRYGFIILEELLHRIDQVFGDGVMWMTPSALARYWATIKAYKSEVEQTESHVKVQFHSPFDCADFTFKIVLSEQIEISRISADSRELAKVSVSDSSLISNSWTQKKNELLICFDLRTGSEIKAEF
;
A
#
# COMPACT_ATOMS: atom_id res chain seq x y z
N MET A 1 8.34 4.06 -40.73
CA MET A 1 8.19 2.81 -39.94
C MET A 1 8.65 2.93 -38.48
N ALA A 2 9.35 4.00 -38.08
CA ALA A 2 9.78 4.25 -36.68
C ALA A 2 8.66 4.54 -35.66
N GLY A 3 7.42 4.79 -36.08
CA GLY A 3 6.32 5.16 -35.18
C GLY A 3 5.55 3.98 -34.55
N LYS A 4 5.74 2.74 -35.03
CA LYS A 4 5.03 1.56 -34.49
C LYS A 4 5.83 0.81 -33.41
N GLU A 5 7.16 0.93 -33.43
CA GLU A 5 8.06 0.22 -32.53
C GLU A 5 8.11 0.89 -31.14
N GLY A 6 8.25 2.22 -31.07
CA GLY A 6 8.10 2.98 -29.82
C GLY A 6 6.66 2.99 -29.25
N LEU A 7 5.66 2.62 -30.06
CA LEU A 7 4.27 2.47 -29.62
C LEU A 7 3.99 1.10 -28.99
N ARG A 8 4.58 0.03 -29.52
CA ARG A 8 4.55 -1.32 -28.91
C ARG A 8 5.27 -1.35 -27.56
N GLN A 9 6.38 -0.62 -27.43
CA GLN A 9 7.18 -0.55 -26.21
C GLN A 9 6.40 -0.02 -24.99
N LYS A 10 5.46 0.91 -25.19
CA LYS A 10 4.69 1.54 -24.09
C LYS A 10 3.49 0.73 -23.58
N LEU A 11 2.95 -0.22 -24.37
CA LEU A 11 1.93 -1.16 -23.90
C LEU A 11 2.57 -2.32 -23.11
N GLY A 12 3.77 -2.73 -23.51
CA GLY A 12 4.58 -3.70 -22.76
C GLY A 12 4.80 -3.29 -21.31
N VAL A 13 4.88 -1.99 -21.00
CA VAL A 13 5.13 -1.48 -19.63
C VAL A 13 4.17 -2.03 -18.57
N CYS A 14 2.87 -2.09 -18.85
CA CYS A 14 1.90 -2.59 -17.88
C CYS A 14 1.94 -4.12 -17.77
N HIS A 15 2.14 -4.80 -18.89
CA HIS A 15 2.33 -6.25 -18.93
C HIS A 15 3.63 -6.67 -18.23
N ASP A 16 4.77 -6.06 -18.54
CA ASP A 16 6.07 -6.28 -17.92
C ASP A 16 5.98 -6.10 -16.40
N PHE A 17 5.26 -5.06 -15.93
CA PHE A 17 5.04 -4.86 -14.51
C PHE A 17 4.15 -5.95 -13.89
N ALA A 18 3.06 -6.34 -14.56
CA ALA A 18 2.20 -7.42 -14.08
C ALA A 18 2.93 -8.78 -14.06
N ASP A 19 3.75 -9.07 -15.06
CA ASP A 19 4.60 -10.26 -15.11
C ASP A 19 5.60 -10.27 -13.94
N LEU A 20 6.18 -9.12 -13.61
CA LEU A 20 7.08 -8.97 -12.47
C LEU A 20 6.35 -9.19 -11.13
N VAL A 21 5.13 -8.64 -11.00
CA VAL A 21 4.26 -8.83 -9.83
C VAL A 21 3.93 -10.30 -9.63
N GLU A 22 3.52 -11.00 -10.69
CA GLU A 22 3.18 -12.42 -10.65
C GLU A 22 4.39 -13.28 -10.30
N ARG A 23 5.56 -12.98 -10.88
CA ARG A 23 6.80 -13.73 -10.65
C ARG A 23 7.23 -13.73 -9.18
N TYR A 24 7.12 -12.58 -8.52
CA TYR A 24 7.59 -12.41 -7.13
C TYR A 24 6.45 -12.42 -6.10
N GLY A 25 5.21 -12.69 -6.52
CA GLY A 25 4.04 -12.72 -5.63
C GLY A 25 3.79 -11.39 -4.90
N ILE A 26 4.12 -10.28 -5.54
CA ILE A 26 4.08 -8.94 -4.91
C ILE A 26 2.63 -8.55 -4.65
N LYS A 27 2.41 -7.86 -3.53
CA LYS A 27 1.19 -7.12 -3.22
C LYS A 27 1.56 -5.68 -2.92
N GLY A 28 0.74 -4.73 -3.36
CA GLY A 28 1.07 -3.32 -3.25
C GLY A 28 -0.06 -2.41 -3.70
N LYS A 29 0.29 -1.26 -4.30
CA LYS A 29 -0.69 -0.33 -4.89
C LYS A 29 -0.20 0.33 -6.17
N ILE A 30 -1.15 0.73 -7.02
CA ILE A 30 -0.93 1.63 -8.16
C ILE A 30 -1.82 2.86 -8.02
N SER A 31 -1.27 4.01 -8.41
CA SER A 31 -2.00 5.27 -8.44
C SER A 31 -2.30 5.65 -9.88
N PHE A 32 -3.56 5.97 -10.16
CA PHE A 32 -4.00 6.52 -11.44
C PHE A 32 -4.17 8.03 -11.28
N VAL A 33 -3.78 8.81 -12.28
CA VAL A 33 -4.20 10.21 -12.38
C VAL A 33 -5.53 10.22 -13.15
N PRO A 34 -6.68 10.50 -12.52
CA PRO A 34 -7.98 10.36 -13.19
C PRO A 34 -8.20 11.34 -14.35
N TYR A 35 -7.65 12.55 -14.24
CA TYR A 35 -7.75 13.64 -15.21
C TYR A 35 -6.35 14.08 -15.63
N LEU A 36 -5.98 13.86 -16.89
CA LEU A 36 -4.66 14.21 -17.39
C LEU A 36 -4.65 15.62 -17.97
N SER A 37 -3.56 16.34 -17.72
CA SER A 37 -3.21 17.62 -18.35
C SER A 37 -1.75 17.60 -18.82
N THR A 38 -1.32 18.61 -19.58
CA THR A 38 0.10 18.71 -19.94
C THR A 38 0.94 19.02 -18.70
N HIS A 39 1.96 18.20 -18.48
CA HIS A 39 2.76 18.25 -17.26
C HIS A 39 3.71 19.45 -17.24
N LYS A 40 3.70 20.24 -16.16
CA LYS A 40 4.63 21.36 -15.88
C LYS A 40 4.73 22.40 -17.01
N SER A 41 3.60 22.70 -17.65
CA SER A 41 3.45 23.90 -18.48
C SER A 41 3.00 25.07 -17.61
N PRO A 42 3.43 26.33 -17.88
CA PRO A 42 2.85 27.51 -17.25
C PRO A 42 1.34 27.62 -17.52
N ASP A 43 0.90 27.15 -18.68
CA ASP A 43 -0.49 27.00 -19.07
C ASP A 43 -0.74 25.53 -19.45
N PRO A 44 -1.13 24.64 -18.52
CA PRO A 44 -1.35 23.25 -18.84
C PRO A 44 -2.68 23.06 -19.58
N ASP A 45 -2.63 22.32 -20.67
CA ASP A 45 -3.79 21.98 -21.47
C ASP A 45 -4.45 20.72 -20.91
N PRO A 46 -5.78 20.69 -20.74
CA PRO A 46 -6.48 19.47 -20.40
C PRO A 46 -6.34 18.44 -21.53
N LEU A 47 -5.83 17.26 -21.19
CA LEU A 47 -5.73 16.14 -22.12
C LEU A 47 -6.97 15.25 -22.07
N GLY A 48 -7.59 15.11 -20.90
CA GLY A 48 -8.86 14.41 -20.74
C GLY A 48 -8.88 13.45 -19.57
N ARG A 49 -10.04 12.82 -19.35
CA ARG A 49 -10.27 11.88 -18.25
C ARG A 49 -10.11 10.44 -18.71
N ILE A 50 -9.62 9.57 -17.83
CA ILE A 50 -9.42 8.15 -18.17
C ILE A 50 -10.73 7.44 -18.57
N ASP A 51 -11.88 7.90 -18.10
CA ASP A 51 -13.21 7.33 -18.40
C ASP A 51 -13.84 7.86 -19.71
N ARG A 52 -13.32 8.96 -20.26
CA ARG A 52 -13.83 9.60 -21.49
C ARG A 52 -12.84 9.55 -22.66
N GLY A 53 -11.57 9.34 -22.36
CA GLY A 53 -10.48 9.36 -23.31
C GLY A 53 -9.49 10.50 -23.07
N ILE A 54 -8.28 10.30 -23.56
CA ILE A 54 -7.13 11.19 -23.36
C ILE A 54 -6.62 11.62 -24.74
N LYS A 55 -6.55 12.92 -24.98
CA LYS A 55 -6.04 13.52 -26.22
C LYS A 55 -4.61 13.02 -26.50
N GLY A 56 -4.40 12.51 -27.70
CA GLY A 56 -3.12 11.94 -28.13
C GLY A 56 -2.90 10.48 -27.74
N LEU A 57 -3.82 9.85 -27.00
CA LEU A 57 -3.83 8.42 -26.72
C LEU A 57 -5.03 7.75 -27.42
N SER A 58 -4.78 6.68 -28.16
CA SER A 58 -5.87 5.92 -28.79
C SER A 58 -6.71 5.20 -27.74
N HIS A 59 -8.03 5.24 -27.89
CA HIS A 59 -8.99 4.60 -26.98
C HIS A 59 -8.65 3.13 -26.68
N GLY A 60 -8.37 2.32 -27.71
CA GLY A 60 -8.04 0.90 -27.51
C GLY A 60 -6.81 0.65 -26.65
N ARG A 61 -5.84 1.58 -26.62
CA ARG A 61 -4.64 1.45 -25.78
C ARG A 61 -4.89 1.83 -24.32
N LEU A 62 -5.77 2.80 -24.10
CA LEU A 62 -6.21 3.15 -22.75
C LEU A 62 -7.04 2.02 -22.15
N GLU A 63 -7.95 1.46 -22.95
CA GLU A 63 -8.76 0.31 -22.56
C GLU A 63 -7.90 -0.90 -22.24
N GLU A 64 -6.94 -1.25 -23.11
CA GLU A 64 -6.00 -2.34 -22.86
C GLU A 64 -5.22 -2.16 -21.55
N TYR A 65 -4.71 -0.95 -21.27
CA TYR A 65 -4.01 -0.67 -20.02
C TYR A 65 -4.92 -0.86 -18.81
N ILE A 66 -6.15 -0.33 -18.85
CA ILE A 66 -7.14 -0.46 -17.78
C ILE A 66 -7.52 -1.94 -17.59
N GLN A 67 -7.70 -2.68 -18.68
CA GLN A 67 -8.02 -4.10 -18.65
C GLN A 67 -6.92 -4.91 -17.95
N VAL A 68 -5.65 -4.70 -18.29
CA VAL A 68 -4.52 -5.35 -17.63
C VAL A 68 -4.53 -5.06 -16.13
N VAL A 69 -4.73 -3.81 -15.74
CA VAL A 69 -4.82 -3.44 -14.32
C VAL A 69 -5.97 -4.17 -13.63
N ARG A 70 -7.17 -4.18 -14.25
CA ARG A 70 -8.36 -4.81 -13.67
C ARG A 70 -8.23 -6.32 -13.52
N GLU A 71 -7.71 -6.99 -14.53
CA GLU A 71 -7.69 -8.45 -14.58
C GLU A 71 -6.49 -9.03 -13.84
N ARG A 72 -5.32 -8.38 -13.91
CA ARG A 72 -4.06 -8.92 -13.38
C ARG A 72 -3.59 -8.28 -12.09
N LEU A 73 -3.85 -6.99 -11.89
CA LEU A 73 -3.30 -6.24 -10.76
C LEU A 73 -4.29 -6.06 -9.61
N VAL A 74 -5.53 -5.68 -9.87
CA VAL A 74 -6.58 -5.52 -8.83
C VAL A 74 -6.70 -6.71 -7.86
N PRO A 75 -6.54 -7.99 -8.28
CA PRO A 75 -6.59 -9.11 -7.33
C PRO A 75 -5.51 -9.09 -6.24
N VAL A 76 -4.38 -8.41 -6.48
CA VAL A 76 -3.19 -8.43 -5.62
C VAL A 76 -2.69 -7.02 -5.23
N PHE A 77 -3.21 -5.98 -5.85
CA PHE A 77 -2.85 -4.58 -5.64
C PHE A 77 -4.09 -3.74 -5.37
N ASP A 78 -3.95 -2.78 -4.45
CA ASP A 78 -4.92 -1.70 -4.36
C ASP A 78 -4.72 -0.70 -5.50
N ILE A 79 -5.81 -0.19 -6.07
CA ILE A 79 -5.76 0.92 -7.01
C ILE A 79 -6.35 2.15 -6.32
N SER A 80 -5.66 3.28 -6.45
CA SER A 80 -6.07 4.57 -5.86
C SER A 80 -6.01 5.67 -6.90
N PRO A 81 -6.83 6.73 -6.79
CA PRO A 81 -6.55 7.95 -7.51
C PRO A 81 -5.35 8.66 -6.86
N GLU A 82 -4.50 9.27 -7.67
CA GLU A 82 -3.60 10.35 -7.27
C GLU A 82 -4.39 11.66 -7.25
N VAL A 83 -5.37 11.66 -6.34
CA VAL A 83 -6.47 12.63 -6.20
C VAL A 83 -7.28 12.86 -7.49
N LEU A 84 -6.86 13.76 -8.38
CA LEU A 84 -7.62 14.08 -9.60
C LEU A 84 -6.74 14.44 -10.79
N THR A 85 -5.86 15.43 -10.67
CA THR A 85 -5.09 15.96 -11.81
C THR A 85 -3.59 15.81 -11.68
N HIS A 86 -3.08 15.69 -10.45
CA HIS A 86 -1.67 15.72 -10.09
C HIS A 86 -0.88 16.87 -10.76
N THR A 87 -1.57 17.97 -11.09
CA THR A 87 -1.02 19.13 -11.82
C THR A 87 -1.65 20.42 -11.29
N GLN A 88 -2.67 20.96 -11.95
CA GLN A 88 -3.43 22.14 -11.54
C GLN A 88 -4.79 21.74 -10.97
N ALA A 89 -5.25 22.45 -9.95
CA ALA A 89 -6.56 22.21 -9.38
C ALA A 89 -7.66 22.36 -10.45
N LEU A 90 -8.68 21.50 -10.41
CA LEU A 90 -9.80 21.54 -11.34
C LEU A 90 -11.03 22.18 -10.70
N ASP A 91 -11.60 23.20 -11.33
CA ASP A 91 -12.95 23.62 -10.98
C ASP A 91 -13.96 22.55 -11.43
N LEU A 92 -14.54 21.82 -10.48
CA LEU A 92 -15.47 20.73 -10.74
C LEU A 92 -16.75 21.16 -11.47
N LYS A 93 -17.14 22.44 -11.38
CA LYS A 93 -18.35 22.97 -12.03
C LYS A 93 -18.08 23.31 -13.48
N THR A 94 -16.95 23.95 -13.75
CA THR A 94 -16.62 24.45 -15.10
C THR A 94 -15.73 23.49 -15.90
N GLU A 95 -15.18 22.45 -15.24
CA GLU A 95 -14.14 21.55 -15.76
C GLU A 95 -12.91 22.30 -16.32
N ARG A 96 -12.61 23.48 -15.77
CA ARG A 96 -11.43 24.29 -16.11
C ARG A 96 -10.34 24.11 -15.08
N LEU A 97 -9.09 24.03 -15.56
CA LEU A 97 -7.92 24.06 -14.69
C LEU A 97 -7.76 25.48 -14.13
N LEU A 98 -7.54 25.55 -12.83
CA LEU A 98 -7.26 26.78 -12.10
C LEU A 98 -5.78 27.14 -12.25
N PRO A 99 -5.42 28.44 -12.21
CA PRO A 99 -4.02 28.88 -12.27
C PRO A 99 -3.27 28.65 -10.93
N GLU A 100 -3.49 27.50 -10.30
CA GLU A 100 -2.88 27.08 -9.05
C GLU A 100 -2.67 25.56 -9.09
N SER A 101 -1.55 25.08 -8.55
CA SER A 101 -1.30 23.64 -8.47
C SER A 101 -2.33 22.96 -7.57
N GLU A 102 -2.65 21.71 -7.88
CA GLU A 102 -3.63 20.92 -7.10
C GLU A 102 -3.22 20.80 -5.64
N TRP A 103 -1.93 20.59 -5.36
CA TRP A 103 -1.41 20.52 -4.00
C TRP A 103 -1.38 21.88 -3.29
N SER A 104 -1.12 23.01 -3.96
CA SER A 104 -1.20 24.33 -3.33
C SER A 104 -2.64 24.66 -2.96
N TRP A 105 -3.54 24.51 -3.93
CA TRP A 105 -4.97 24.79 -3.79
C TRP A 105 -5.59 24.02 -2.63
N SER A 106 -5.28 22.72 -2.55
CA SER A 106 -5.84 21.83 -1.52
C SER A 106 -5.49 22.21 -0.08
N ASN A 107 -4.40 22.94 0.15
CA ASN A 107 -3.89 23.25 1.50
C ASN A 107 -4.66 24.34 2.24
N TRP A 108 -5.65 24.96 1.59
CA TRP A 108 -6.49 25.99 2.20
C TRP A 108 -7.99 25.75 1.97
N GLN A 109 -8.37 24.56 1.47
CA GLN A 109 -9.77 24.19 1.28
C GLN A 109 -10.42 23.66 2.57
N ASP A 110 -11.74 23.71 2.60
CA ASP A 110 -12.55 23.08 3.64
C ASP A 110 -12.84 21.59 3.36
N GLU A 111 -13.39 20.91 4.37
CA GLU A 111 -13.72 19.49 4.31
C GLU A 111 -14.73 19.16 3.21
N GLU A 112 -15.75 20.00 3.00
CA GLU A 112 -16.80 19.77 1.99
C GLU A 112 -16.21 19.83 0.56
N THR A 113 -15.36 20.83 0.31
CA THR A 113 -14.69 21.02 -0.98
C THR A 113 -13.73 19.87 -1.27
N LEU A 114 -12.90 19.49 -0.29
CA LEU A 114 -12.00 18.34 -0.42
C LEU A 114 -12.78 17.05 -0.65
N THR A 115 -13.91 16.85 0.04
CA THR A 115 -14.76 15.64 -0.11
C THR A 115 -15.21 15.50 -1.56
N LYS A 116 -15.81 16.56 -2.13
CA LYS A 116 -16.29 16.54 -3.52
C LYS A 116 -15.17 16.36 -4.53
N TYR A 117 -14.00 16.95 -4.26
CA TYR A 117 -12.83 16.85 -5.12
C TYR A 117 -12.25 15.43 -5.15
N ILE A 118 -12.10 14.80 -3.99
CA ILE A 118 -11.65 13.41 -3.86
C ILE A 118 -12.69 12.46 -4.46
N ALA A 119 -13.98 12.69 -4.17
CA ALA A 119 -15.09 11.91 -4.71
C ALA A 119 -15.05 11.88 -6.24
N ARG A 120 -14.78 13.01 -6.91
CA ARG A 120 -14.65 13.03 -8.37
C ARG A 120 -13.54 12.11 -8.89
N GLY A 121 -12.40 12.04 -8.22
CA GLY A 121 -11.33 11.10 -8.58
C GLY A 121 -11.78 9.65 -8.44
N LEU A 122 -12.44 9.32 -7.32
CA LEU A 122 -12.99 7.99 -7.05
C LEU A 122 -14.08 7.59 -8.07
N GLU A 123 -14.99 8.50 -8.42
CA GLU A 123 -16.06 8.30 -9.41
C GLU A 123 -15.51 7.95 -10.79
N ILE A 124 -14.45 8.63 -11.22
CA ILE A 124 -13.80 8.38 -12.51
C ILE A 124 -13.21 6.96 -12.54
N LEU A 125 -12.51 6.55 -11.47
CA LEU A 125 -11.97 5.18 -11.36
C LEU A 125 -13.10 4.14 -11.33
N LYS A 126 -14.17 4.40 -10.57
CA LYS A 126 -15.35 3.52 -10.51
C LYS A 126 -16.00 3.35 -11.87
N THR A 127 -16.05 4.41 -12.68
CA THR A 127 -16.62 4.40 -14.03
C THR A 127 -15.85 3.48 -14.98
N VAL A 128 -14.52 3.38 -14.83
CA VAL A 128 -13.70 2.44 -15.60
C VAL A 128 -13.62 1.04 -14.98
N GLY A 129 -14.46 0.74 -13.99
CA GLY A 129 -14.55 -0.59 -13.35
C GLY A 129 -13.51 -0.85 -12.27
N ILE A 130 -12.98 0.21 -11.64
CA ILE A 130 -11.99 0.12 -10.55
C ILE A 130 -12.59 0.74 -9.28
N THR A 131 -12.88 -0.08 -8.28
CA THR A 131 -13.29 0.39 -6.94
C THR A 131 -12.07 0.69 -6.10
N ALA A 132 -11.71 1.97 -6.00
CA ALA A 132 -10.56 2.41 -5.21
C ALA A 132 -10.84 2.37 -3.70
N ASN A 133 -9.89 1.84 -2.91
CA ASN A 133 -10.04 1.69 -1.45
C ASN A 133 -9.07 2.57 -0.63
N GLY A 134 -8.37 3.48 -1.29
CA GLY A 134 -7.54 4.51 -0.68
C GLY A 134 -7.23 5.63 -1.67
N VAL A 135 -6.49 6.65 -1.22
CA VAL A 135 -6.12 7.82 -2.00
C VAL A 135 -4.62 8.08 -1.91
N THR A 136 -4.00 8.43 -3.05
CA THR A 136 -2.62 8.91 -3.06
C THR A 136 -2.63 10.43 -3.14
N SER A 137 -2.04 11.10 -2.15
CA SER A 137 -1.82 12.54 -2.16
C SER A 137 -0.63 12.86 -3.07
N GLY A 138 -0.90 13.47 -4.23
CA GLY A 138 0.15 13.94 -5.12
C GLY A 138 0.90 15.14 -4.51
N CYS A 139 2.24 15.08 -4.49
CA CYS A 139 3.09 16.07 -3.81
C CYS A 139 2.64 16.31 -2.35
N ASP A 140 2.28 17.54 -1.99
CA ASP A 140 1.84 17.94 -0.63
C ASP A 140 0.32 18.17 -0.55
N PHE A 141 -0.48 17.40 -1.30
CA PHE A 141 -1.94 17.57 -1.32
C PHE A 141 -2.56 17.48 0.08
N ALA A 142 -3.22 18.56 0.48
CA ALA A 142 -3.93 18.77 1.74
C ALA A 142 -3.09 18.53 3.02
N ARG A 143 -1.76 18.60 2.90
CA ARG A 143 -0.81 18.43 4.00
C ARG A 143 -1.02 19.41 5.16
N GLU A 144 -1.24 20.68 4.85
CA GLU A 144 -1.42 21.75 5.86
C GLU A 144 -2.79 21.67 6.56
N VAL A 145 -3.73 20.91 5.98
CA VAL A 145 -5.09 20.71 6.50
C VAL A 145 -5.39 19.21 6.69
N GLU A 146 -4.38 18.41 7.03
CA GLU A 146 -4.45 16.94 7.04
C GLU A 146 -5.62 16.39 7.89
N GLY A 147 -5.95 17.05 9.01
CA GLY A 147 -7.10 16.67 9.83
C GLY A 147 -8.46 16.83 9.13
N LEU A 148 -8.61 17.83 8.24
CA LEU A 148 -9.79 17.98 7.38
C LEU A 148 -9.76 16.94 6.25
N TYR A 149 -8.58 16.75 5.65
CA TYR A 149 -8.36 15.77 4.58
C TYR A 149 -8.75 14.35 4.98
N VAL A 150 -8.35 13.92 6.18
CA VAL A 150 -8.70 12.60 6.73
C VAL A 150 -10.22 12.38 6.77
N ARG A 151 -10.99 13.38 7.21
CA ARG A 151 -12.45 13.28 7.27
C ARG A 151 -13.09 13.38 5.89
N ALA A 152 -12.59 14.28 5.05
CA ALA A 152 -13.05 14.45 3.68
C ALA A 152 -12.87 13.17 2.84
N MET A 153 -11.73 12.50 2.99
CA MET A 153 -11.48 11.23 2.31
C MET A 153 -12.41 10.12 2.80
N LEU A 154 -12.64 9.99 4.11
CA LEU A 154 -13.58 9.00 4.64
C LEU A 154 -15.00 9.25 4.12
N ALA A 155 -15.46 10.51 4.13
CA ALA A 155 -16.75 10.90 3.60
C ALA A 155 -16.87 10.54 2.10
N ALA A 156 -15.87 10.90 1.29
CA ALA A 156 -15.85 10.60 -0.14
C ALA A 156 -15.83 9.09 -0.42
N GLN A 157 -15.08 8.31 0.34
CA GLN A 157 -15.02 6.85 0.17
C GLN A 157 -16.33 6.17 0.53
N LYS A 158 -16.99 6.62 1.59
CA LYS A 158 -18.32 6.12 1.95
C LYS A 158 -19.36 6.50 0.90
N GLU A 159 -19.35 7.73 0.42
CA GLU A 159 -20.28 8.21 -0.60
C GLU A 159 -20.13 7.46 -1.93
N VAL A 160 -18.89 7.30 -2.41
CA VAL A 160 -18.63 6.74 -3.75
C VAL A 160 -18.54 5.22 -3.73
N ASN A 161 -17.90 4.62 -2.73
CA ASN A 161 -17.53 3.21 -2.74
C ASN A 161 -18.10 2.39 -1.57
N ASP A 162 -18.80 3.01 -0.62
CA ASP A 162 -19.28 2.36 0.61
C ASP A 162 -18.14 1.68 1.42
N ILE A 163 -16.99 2.36 1.48
CA ILE A 163 -15.80 1.87 2.18
C ILE A 163 -15.60 2.66 3.48
N PRO A 164 -15.84 2.06 4.67
CA PRO A 164 -15.70 2.75 5.96
C PRO A 164 -14.28 2.67 6.56
N LEU A 165 -13.45 1.74 6.06
CA LEU A 165 -12.03 1.64 6.40
C LEU A 165 -11.20 1.92 5.15
N THR A 166 -10.54 3.08 5.12
CA THR A 166 -9.74 3.53 3.98
C THR A 166 -8.32 3.90 4.44
N TRP A 167 -7.46 4.17 3.47
CA TRP A 167 -6.09 4.59 3.70
C TRP A 167 -5.69 5.71 2.76
N TYR A 168 -4.62 6.42 3.12
CA TYR A 168 -3.99 7.37 2.22
C TYR A 168 -2.48 7.28 2.26
N PHE A 169 -1.85 7.69 1.17
CA PHE A 169 -0.41 7.86 1.05
C PHE A 169 -0.08 9.34 0.85
N LEU A 170 0.65 9.94 1.80
CA LEU A 170 1.08 11.34 1.75
C LEU A 170 2.54 11.51 2.18
N HIS A 171 2.95 10.79 3.22
CA HIS A 171 4.23 11.03 3.88
C HIS A 171 5.35 10.10 3.38
N GLU A 172 6.55 10.66 3.30
CA GLU A 172 7.80 9.94 3.10
C GLU A 172 8.75 10.22 4.27
N GLU A 173 9.37 9.17 4.81
CA GLU A 173 10.37 9.25 5.87
C GLU A 173 11.69 8.57 5.44
N PRO A 174 12.44 9.15 4.49
CA PRO A 174 13.63 8.51 3.93
C PRO A 174 14.84 8.56 4.87
N LYS A 175 14.87 9.56 5.77
CA LYS A 175 15.93 9.78 6.76
C LYS A 175 15.24 10.05 8.09
N ARG A 176 15.39 9.09 9.01
CA ARG A 176 14.68 8.99 10.29
C ARG A 176 14.51 10.33 11.04
N ARG A 177 13.34 10.56 11.63
CA ARG A 177 13.11 11.61 12.65
C ARG A 177 12.76 11.05 14.05
N GLN A 178 12.06 9.89 14.17
CA GLN A 178 11.80 9.15 15.43
C GLN A 178 11.71 7.60 15.19
N TRP A 179 11.33 6.78 16.20
CA TRP A 179 11.32 5.28 16.17
C TRP A 179 10.47 4.69 15.00
N SER A 180 10.60 3.37 14.74
CA SER A 180 10.04 2.56 13.62
C SER A 180 9.04 3.23 12.66
N VAL A 181 9.26 3.10 11.35
CA VAL A 181 8.36 3.65 10.31
C VAL A 181 7.16 2.73 10.10
N ASN A 182 6.01 3.07 10.68
CA ASN A 182 4.81 2.25 10.63
C ASN A 182 3.58 3.08 10.22
N PRO A 183 2.55 2.44 9.62
CA PRO A 183 1.26 3.07 9.43
C PRO A 183 0.69 3.69 10.72
N SER A 184 -0.03 4.81 10.56
CA SER A 184 -0.63 5.53 11.68
C SER A 184 -2.14 5.65 11.49
N VAL A 185 -2.91 5.28 12.52
CA VAL A 185 -4.38 5.41 12.53
C VAL A 185 -4.73 6.85 12.86
N GLN A 186 -5.26 7.58 11.88
CA GLN A 186 -5.54 9.02 11.96
C GLN A 186 -6.98 9.31 12.37
N TYR A 187 -7.88 8.37 12.07
CA TYR A 187 -9.27 8.39 12.51
C TYR A 187 -9.70 6.97 12.88
N LEU A 188 -10.47 6.84 13.96
CA LEU A 188 -11.04 5.58 14.41
C LEU A 188 -12.36 5.83 15.16
N ASP A 189 -13.46 5.32 14.61
CA ASP A 189 -14.75 5.21 15.28
C ASP A 189 -15.10 3.72 15.39
N ARG A 190 -15.07 3.19 16.62
CA ARG A 190 -15.31 1.76 16.88
C ARG A 190 -16.78 1.39 16.75
N GLU A 191 -17.70 2.32 17.01
CA GLU A 191 -19.14 2.05 16.98
C GLU A 191 -19.63 1.98 15.54
N LYS A 192 -19.10 2.83 14.67
CA LYS A 192 -19.43 2.84 13.24
C LYS A 192 -18.56 1.91 12.39
N ALA A 193 -17.56 1.27 12.99
CA ALA A 193 -16.53 0.52 12.28
C ALA A 193 -15.88 1.35 11.16
N GLU A 194 -15.47 2.58 11.48
CA GLU A 194 -14.83 3.50 10.55
C GLU A 194 -13.38 3.75 10.95
N ALA A 195 -12.48 3.78 9.97
CA ALA A 195 -11.08 4.11 10.22
C ALA A 195 -10.40 4.72 8.98
N VAL A 196 -9.41 5.58 9.26
CA VAL A 196 -8.52 6.12 8.24
C VAL A 196 -7.08 5.91 8.68
N VAL A 197 -6.28 5.27 7.82
CA VAL A 197 -4.88 4.97 8.12
C VAL A 197 -3.94 5.67 7.14
N SER A 198 -2.94 6.36 7.68
CA SER A 198 -1.83 6.91 6.92
C SER A 198 -0.80 5.82 6.64
N ILE A 199 -0.49 5.62 5.37
CA ILE A 199 0.56 4.72 4.89
C ILE A 199 1.76 5.58 4.52
N VAL A 200 2.90 5.33 5.16
CA VAL A 200 4.12 6.14 5.03
C VAL A 200 5.19 5.35 4.28
N SER A 201 5.85 5.97 3.29
CA SER A 201 7.02 5.37 2.65
C SER A 201 8.24 5.52 3.54
N GLY A 202 8.89 4.42 3.90
CA GLY A 202 10.16 4.45 4.62
C GLY A 202 11.36 4.69 3.70
N CYS A 203 11.18 4.58 2.38
CA CYS A 203 12.25 4.73 1.40
C CYS A 203 12.06 5.96 0.52
N ARG A 204 13.20 6.55 0.13
CA ARG A 204 13.24 7.49 -0.99
C ARG A 204 13.09 6.74 -2.31
N GLU A 205 12.54 7.40 -3.32
CA GLU A 205 12.64 6.93 -4.69
C GLU A 205 14.07 7.10 -5.21
N TYR A 206 14.91 6.05 -5.19
CA TYR A 206 16.28 6.06 -5.72
C TYR A 206 16.34 5.62 -7.20
N PHE A 207 15.37 4.84 -7.70
CA PHE A 207 15.38 4.25 -9.05
C PHE A 207 15.80 5.23 -10.16
N PHE A 208 15.20 6.42 -10.19
CA PHE A 208 15.54 7.44 -11.18
C PHE A 208 16.82 8.20 -10.87
N PHE A 209 17.07 8.54 -9.61
CA PHE A 209 18.24 9.36 -9.26
C PHE A 209 19.54 8.62 -9.56
N GLU A 210 19.58 7.31 -9.29
CA GLU A 210 20.77 6.50 -9.50
C GLU A 210 20.99 6.13 -10.97
N SER A 211 19.92 5.93 -11.74
CA SER A 211 20.01 5.59 -13.17
C SER A 211 20.20 6.80 -14.10
N ARG A 212 20.11 8.02 -13.57
CA ARG A 212 20.17 9.24 -14.38
C ARG A 212 21.52 9.39 -15.08
N GLY A 213 21.48 9.47 -16.41
CA GLY A 213 22.66 9.71 -17.24
C GLY A 213 23.48 8.45 -17.56
N TRP A 214 22.96 7.26 -17.23
CA TRP A 214 23.58 6.01 -17.65
C TRP A 214 23.56 5.89 -19.18
N LYS A 215 24.69 5.47 -19.75
CA LYS A 215 24.78 5.08 -21.16
C LYS A 215 24.23 3.66 -21.39
N GLN A 216 24.41 2.79 -20.39
CA GLN A 216 23.97 1.40 -20.38
C GLN A 216 23.78 0.92 -18.94
N ALA A 217 22.88 -0.05 -18.74
CA ALA A 217 22.73 -0.73 -17.46
C ALA A 217 23.71 -1.91 -17.38
N THR A 218 24.88 -1.69 -16.75
CA THR A 218 25.81 -2.78 -16.44
C THR A 218 25.46 -3.41 -15.09
N PRO A 219 25.88 -4.67 -14.85
CA PRO A 219 25.68 -5.32 -13.54
C PRO A 219 26.20 -4.47 -12.37
N GLU A 220 27.34 -3.79 -12.54
CA GLU A 220 27.96 -2.96 -11.48
C GLU A 220 27.09 -1.74 -11.15
N ASN A 221 26.59 -1.05 -12.18
CA ASN A 221 25.73 0.12 -11.98
C ASN A 221 24.38 -0.27 -11.37
N ILE A 222 23.77 -1.36 -11.84
CA ILE A 222 22.52 -1.90 -11.29
C ILE A 222 22.72 -2.25 -9.82
N SER A 223 23.81 -2.95 -9.48
CA SER A 223 24.11 -3.31 -8.10
C SER A 223 24.28 -2.08 -7.23
N HIS A 224 25.08 -1.10 -7.68
CA HIS A 224 25.32 0.13 -6.93
C HIS A 224 24.04 0.94 -6.66
N ALA A 225 23.16 1.04 -7.66
CA ALA A 225 21.86 1.69 -7.50
C ALA A 225 20.97 0.94 -6.50
N THR A 226 20.98 -0.40 -6.58
CA THR A 226 20.16 -1.25 -5.69
C THR A 226 20.66 -1.22 -4.25
N ASP A 227 21.97 -1.06 -4.01
CA ASP A 227 22.58 -0.97 -2.68
C ASP A 227 22.02 0.19 -1.83
N GLN A 228 21.44 1.23 -2.46
CA GLN A 228 20.73 2.31 -1.74
C GLN A 228 19.50 1.76 -0.99
N TYR A 229 18.82 0.78 -1.58
CA TYR A 229 17.69 0.09 -0.96
C TYR A 229 18.15 -1.08 -0.11
N LEU A 230 18.90 -2.02 -0.72
CA LEU A 230 19.30 -3.28 -0.09
C LEU A 230 20.57 -3.82 -0.77
N THR A 231 21.63 -4.03 0.01
CA THR A 231 22.85 -4.69 -0.48
C THR A 231 22.63 -6.19 -0.72
N THR A 232 23.44 -6.81 -1.58
CA THR A 232 23.35 -8.25 -1.89
C THR A 232 23.46 -9.14 -0.66
N ASP A 233 24.23 -8.74 0.35
CA ASP A 233 24.39 -9.46 1.62
C ASP A 233 23.29 -9.15 2.66
N GLY A 234 22.38 -8.23 2.34
CA GLY A 234 21.29 -7.81 3.21
C GLY A 234 21.66 -6.92 4.39
N ARG A 235 22.94 -6.57 4.55
CA ARG A 235 23.43 -5.89 5.76
C ARG A 235 23.32 -4.37 5.71
N SER A 236 22.97 -3.81 4.56
CA SER A 236 23.00 -2.37 4.33
C SER A 236 21.94 -1.92 3.32
N GLY A 237 21.81 -0.61 3.17
CA GLY A 237 20.71 0.03 2.45
C GLY A 237 19.57 0.44 3.39
N ARG A 238 18.57 1.15 2.86
CA ARG A 238 17.44 1.65 3.65
C ARG A 238 16.52 0.52 4.15
N MET A 239 16.27 -0.50 3.33
CA MET A 239 15.37 -1.60 3.67
C MET A 239 15.95 -2.50 4.76
N ALA A 240 17.25 -2.78 4.73
CA ALA A 240 17.92 -3.53 5.81
C ALA A 240 17.70 -2.87 7.18
N ARG A 241 17.83 -1.54 7.25
CA ARG A 241 17.58 -0.80 8.50
C ARG A 241 16.12 -0.89 8.95
N LEU A 242 15.17 -0.76 8.01
CA LEU A 242 13.74 -0.88 8.32
C LEU A 242 13.39 -2.27 8.82
N PHE A 243 13.98 -3.31 8.23
CA PHE A 243 13.85 -4.69 8.63
C PHE A 243 14.40 -4.92 10.05
N ASP A 244 15.63 -4.46 10.33
CA ASP A 244 16.25 -4.54 11.66
C ASP A 244 15.44 -3.80 12.73
N ASP A 245 14.85 -2.65 12.35
CA ASP A 245 13.97 -1.84 13.20
C ASP A 245 12.57 -2.45 13.41
N ARG A 246 12.25 -3.61 12.79
CA ARG A 246 10.90 -4.22 12.76
C ARG A 246 9.81 -3.25 12.29
N SER A 247 10.15 -2.41 11.32
CA SER A 247 9.23 -1.46 10.70
C SER A 247 8.53 -2.08 9.49
N CYS A 248 7.37 -1.55 9.12
CA CYS A 248 6.82 -1.80 7.79
C CYS A 248 7.79 -1.28 6.73
N ILE A 249 8.06 -2.09 5.69
CA ILE A 249 8.94 -1.71 4.59
C ILE A 249 8.06 -1.26 3.41
N VAL A 250 7.85 0.05 3.32
CA VAL A 250 7.12 0.66 2.21
C VAL A 250 8.10 1.49 1.38
N PHE A 251 8.06 1.30 0.06
CA PHE A 251 8.80 2.06 -0.93
C PHE A 251 7.88 2.38 -2.12
N HIS A 252 8.29 3.34 -2.95
CA HIS A 252 7.47 3.82 -4.06
C HIS A 252 8.34 4.19 -5.25
N SER A 253 7.70 4.24 -6.42
CA SER A 253 8.26 4.85 -7.62
C SER A 253 7.14 5.35 -8.54
N HIS A 254 7.50 6.12 -9.56
CA HIS A 254 6.60 6.52 -10.63
C HIS A 254 6.91 5.74 -11.90
N PHE A 255 5.88 5.42 -12.70
CA PHE A 255 6.08 4.69 -13.96
C PHE A 255 7.06 5.41 -14.91
N GLN A 256 7.06 6.75 -14.93
CA GLN A 256 8.01 7.53 -15.75
C GLN A 256 9.47 7.47 -15.23
N ARG A 257 9.68 6.96 -14.01
CA ARG A 257 11.00 6.72 -13.41
C ARG A 257 11.49 5.29 -13.62
N LEU A 258 10.57 4.33 -13.71
CA LEU A 258 10.88 2.94 -14.04
C LEU A 258 11.14 2.76 -15.54
N TYR A 259 10.38 3.49 -16.36
CA TYR A 259 10.44 3.45 -17.82
C TYR A 259 10.73 4.85 -18.35
N GLY A 260 11.96 5.04 -18.84
CA GLY A 260 12.38 6.25 -19.54
C GLY A 260 11.75 6.36 -20.93
N ALA A 261 12.12 7.41 -21.66
CA ALA A 261 11.66 7.57 -23.05
C ALA A 261 12.19 6.43 -23.95
N GLU A 262 13.42 5.99 -23.71
CA GLU A 262 14.16 5.04 -24.55
C GLU A 262 14.78 3.88 -23.74
N ASP A 263 14.58 3.84 -22.43
CA ASP A 263 15.20 2.87 -21.52
C ASP A 263 14.23 2.36 -20.45
N ARG A 264 14.64 1.31 -19.73
CA ARG A 264 13.91 0.72 -18.61
C ARG A 264 14.82 0.48 -17.40
N TYR A 265 15.82 1.34 -17.18
CA TYR A 265 16.84 1.09 -16.17
C TYR A 265 16.26 1.07 -14.76
N GLY A 266 15.29 1.94 -14.45
CA GLY A 266 14.58 1.91 -13.17
C GLY A 266 13.83 0.61 -12.95
N PHE A 267 13.21 0.04 -13.99
CA PHE A 267 12.56 -1.27 -13.94
C PHE A 267 13.55 -2.42 -13.68
N ILE A 268 14.74 -2.38 -14.29
CA ILE A 268 15.78 -3.39 -14.04
C ILE A 268 16.29 -3.31 -12.60
N ILE A 269 16.44 -2.09 -12.05
CA ILE A 269 16.78 -1.89 -10.63
C ILE A 269 15.67 -2.44 -9.72
N LEU A 270 14.39 -2.26 -10.08
CA LEU A 270 13.27 -2.85 -9.34
C LEU A 270 13.32 -4.39 -9.36
N GLU A 271 13.59 -4.99 -10.51
CA GLU A 271 13.73 -6.45 -10.64
C GLU A 271 14.86 -6.99 -9.77
N GLU A 272 16.04 -6.36 -9.79
CA GLU A 272 17.17 -6.73 -8.92
C GLU A 272 16.85 -6.52 -7.43
N LEU A 273 16.14 -5.45 -7.08
CA LEU A 273 15.72 -5.21 -5.70
C LEU A 273 14.79 -6.31 -5.19
N LEU A 274 13.81 -6.72 -6.00
CA LEU A 274 12.88 -7.80 -5.66
C LEU A 274 13.60 -9.13 -5.52
N HIS A 275 14.56 -9.41 -6.42
CA HIS A 275 15.43 -10.58 -6.28
C HIS A 275 16.18 -10.58 -4.95
N ARG A 276 16.76 -9.44 -4.54
CA ARG A 276 17.45 -9.33 -3.24
C ARG A 276 16.51 -9.48 -2.06
N ILE A 277 15.31 -8.91 -2.10
CA ILE A 277 14.30 -9.07 -1.04
C ILE A 277 13.97 -10.55 -0.84
N ASP A 278 13.70 -11.26 -1.92
CA ASP A 278 13.42 -12.70 -1.90
C ASP A 278 14.59 -13.51 -1.31
N GLN A 279 15.82 -13.24 -1.74
CA GLN A 279 17.01 -13.97 -1.28
C GLN A 279 17.44 -13.65 0.15
N VAL A 280 17.32 -12.38 0.56
CA VAL A 280 17.83 -11.90 1.84
C VAL A 280 16.79 -11.98 2.94
N PHE A 281 15.57 -11.48 2.67
CA PHE A 281 14.51 -11.44 3.66
C PHE A 281 13.65 -12.69 3.62
N GLY A 282 13.39 -13.24 2.43
CA GLY A 282 12.56 -14.44 2.25
C GLY A 282 11.27 -14.38 3.07
N ASP A 283 11.01 -15.44 3.83
CA ASP A 283 9.84 -15.57 4.72
C ASP A 283 9.85 -14.64 5.95
N GLY A 284 10.88 -13.82 6.11
CA GLY A 284 10.97 -12.78 7.14
C GLY A 284 10.12 -11.54 6.82
N VAL A 285 9.64 -11.41 5.58
CA VAL A 285 8.72 -10.34 5.16
C VAL A 285 7.49 -10.93 4.48
N MET A 286 6.38 -10.21 4.54
CA MET A 286 5.17 -10.55 3.81
C MET A 286 4.72 -9.38 2.94
N TRP A 287 4.37 -9.68 1.69
CA TRP A 287 3.77 -8.70 0.81
C TRP A 287 2.32 -8.43 1.22
N MET A 288 1.98 -7.16 1.42
CA MET A 288 0.63 -6.71 1.77
C MET A 288 0.21 -5.53 0.90
N THR A 289 -1.08 -5.47 0.56
CA THR A 289 -1.66 -4.24 0.04
C THR A 289 -1.76 -3.19 1.14
N PRO A 290 -1.76 -1.89 0.82
CA PRO A 290 -2.02 -0.83 1.78
C PRO A 290 -3.34 -0.99 2.55
N SER A 291 -4.40 -1.51 1.93
CA SER A 291 -5.68 -1.80 2.54
C SER A 291 -5.59 -2.92 3.58
N ALA A 292 -4.79 -3.96 3.32
CA ALA A 292 -4.49 -5.00 4.29
C ALA A 292 -3.67 -4.45 5.47
N LEU A 293 -2.65 -3.61 5.20
CA LEU A 293 -1.90 -2.92 6.25
C LEU A 293 -2.81 -2.01 7.08
N ALA A 294 -3.65 -1.21 6.43
CA ALA A 294 -4.59 -0.32 7.11
C ALA A 294 -5.55 -1.09 8.01
N ARG A 295 -6.10 -2.20 7.51
CA ARG A 295 -6.97 -3.10 8.28
C ARG A 295 -6.24 -3.67 9.50
N TYR A 296 -5.02 -4.16 9.33
CA TYR A 296 -4.22 -4.73 10.42
C TYR A 296 -3.95 -3.69 11.51
N TRP A 297 -3.50 -2.49 11.14
CA TRP A 297 -3.20 -1.42 12.09
C TRP A 297 -4.45 -0.82 12.76
N ALA A 298 -5.54 -0.65 12.02
CA ALA A 298 -6.82 -0.25 12.60
C ALA A 298 -7.31 -1.29 13.61
N THR A 299 -7.21 -2.58 13.27
CA THR A 299 -7.57 -3.69 14.16
C THR A 299 -6.75 -3.65 15.44
N ILE A 300 -5.41 -3.56 15.35
CA ILE A 300 -4.53 -3.45 16.53
C ILE A 300 -4.93 -2.30 17.45
N LYS A 301 -5.36 -1.17 16.90
CA LYS A 301 -5.80 -0.01 17.71
C LYS A 301 -7.23 -0.16 18.25
N ALA A 302 -8.06 -0.96 17.58
CA ALA A 302 -9.48 -1.02 17.85
C ALA A 302 -9.89 -2.17 18.77
N TYR A 303 -9.24 -3.33 18.67
CA TYR A 303 -9.67 -4.55 19.34
C TYR A 303 -9.65 -4.40 20.87
N LYS A 304 -10.54 -5.15 21.51
CA LYS A 304 -10.55 -5.42 22.94
C LYS A 304 -10.49 -6.92 23.13
N SER A 305 -9.95 -7.35 24.28
CA SER A 305 -9.90 -8.74 24.66
C SER A 305 -10.28 -8.92 26.11
N GLU A 306 -11.01 -9.99 26.40
CA GLU A 306 -11.31 -10.47 27.74
C GLU A 306 -10.62 -11.82 27.93
N VAL A 307 -9.99 -12.01 29.09
CA VAL A 307 -9.23 -13.23 29.38
C VAL A 307 -9.88 -13.94 30.56
N GLU A 308 -10.19 -15.21 30.36
CA GLU A 308 -10.65 -16.13 31.39
C GLU A 308 -9.60 -17.23 31.55
N GLN A 309 -9.16 -17.46 32.78
CA GLN A 309 -8.20 -18.52 33.10
C GLN A 309 -8.80 -19.47 34.12
N THR A 310 -8.68 -20.76 33.82
CA THR A 310 -8.99 -21.86 34.75
C THR A 310 -7.74 -22.70 34.99
N GLU A 311 -7.86 -23.73 35.82
CA GLU A 311 -6.77 -24.70 36.03
C GLU A 311 -6.46 -25.53 34.77
N SER A 312 -7.37 -25.60 33.79
CA SER A 312 -7.25 -26.50 32.62
C SER A 312 -7.05 -25.77 31.29
N HIS A 313 -7.38 -24.48 31.22
CA HIS A 313 -7.26 -23.71 29.98
C HIS A 313 -7.24 -22.20 30.25
N VAL A 314 -6.73 -21.48 29.25
CA VAL A 314 -6.91 -20.02 29.07
C VAL A 314 -7.81 -19.80 27.87
N LYS A 315 -8.82 -18.96 28.04
CA LYS A 315 -9.71 -18.49 26.98
C LYS A 315 -9.53 -16.98 26.80
N VAL A 316 -9.40 -16.54 25.56
CA VAL A 316 -9.30 -15.14 25.17
C VAL A 316 -10.43 -14.83 24.20
N GLN A 317 -11.36 -13.97 24.63
CA GLN A 317 -12.47 -13.50 23.82
C GLN A 317 -12.10 -12.16 23.18
N PHE A 318 -12.25 -12.03 21.87
CA PHE A 318 -11.93 -10.82 21.13
C PHE A 318 -13.18 -10.07 20.67
N HIS A 319 -13.12 -8.74 20.78
CA HIS A 319 -14.10 -7.82 20.22
C HIS A 319 -13.39 -6.80 19.34
N SER A 320 -13.62 -6.88 18.03
CA SER A 320 -13.06 -5.93 17.06
C SER A 320 -14.17 -5.46 16.12
N PRO A 321 -14.20 -4.16 15.75
CA PRO A 321 -15.07 -3.66 14.69
C PRO A 321 -14.57 -4.04 13.28
N PHE A 322 -13.35 -4.56 13.16
CA PHE A 322 -12.75 -4.96 11.91
C PHE A 322 -12.34 -6.42 11.96
N ASP A 323 -12.74 -7.18 10.93
CA ASP A 323 -12.12 -8.46 10.63
C ASP A 323 -10.68 -8.24 10.19
N CYS A 324 -9.79 -9.17 10.56
CA CYS A 324 -8.38 -9.11 10.25
C CYS A 324 -7.81 -10.51 10.03
N ALA A 325 -7.43 -10.81 8.79
CA ALA A 325 -6.69 -12.02 8.48
C ALA A 325 -5.32 -12.00 9.15
N ASP A 326 -4.82 -13.19 9.49
CA ASP A 326 -3.47 -13.41 10.05
C ASP A 326 -3.15 -12.51 11.26
N PHE A 327 -4.17 -12.17 12.05
CA PHE A 327 -4.02 -11.39 13.27
C PHE A 327 -3.13 -12.14 14.25
N THR A 328 -2.00 -11.54 14.58
CA THR A 328 -0.97 -12.17 15.40
C THR A 328 -0.87 -11.50 16.75
N PHE A 329 -0.91 -12.30 17.82
CA PHE A 329 -0.77 -11.81 19.18
C PHE A 329 0.04 -12.78 20.04
N LYS A 330 0.46 -12.29 21.21
CA LYS A 330 1.25 -13.03 22.17
C LYS A 330 0.51 -13.16 23.49
N ILE A 331 0.42 -14.38 24.02
CA ILE A 331 0.04 -14.64 25.41
C ILE A 331 1.31 -14.92 26.21
N VAL A 332 1.48 -14.28 27.36
CA VAL A 332 2.57 -14.56 28.29
C VAL A 332 1.99 -15.28 29.50
N LEU A 333 2.32 -16.55 29.65
CA LEU A 333 1.92 -17.37 30.79
C LEU A 333 2.78 -17.01 32.01
N SER A 334 2.18 -17.07 33.20
CA SER A 334 2.87 -16.82 34.46
C SER A 334 3.93 -17.89 34.76
N GLU A 335 3.71 -19.11 34.30
CA GLU A 335 4.59 -20.26 34.48
C GLU A 335 4.76 -21.01 33.16
N GLN A 336 5.83 -21.79 33.06
CA GLN A 336 6.05 -22.64 31.90
C GLN A 336 5.20 -23.89 32.00
N ILE A 337 4.03 -23.85 31.36
CA ILE A 337 3.08 -24.96 31.27
C ILE A 337 3.10 -25.48 29.84
N GLU A 338 3.04 -26.80 29.68
CA GLU A 338 2.92 -27.42 28.35
C GLU A 338 1.52 -27.15 27.79
N ILE A 339 1.43 -26.70 26.54
CA ILE A 339 0.14 -26.51 25.88
C ILE A 339 -0.17 -27.75 25.04
N SER A 340 -1.25 -28.43 25.41
CA SER A 340 -1.75 -29.61 24.73
C SER A 340 -2.43 -29.24 23.41
N ARG A 341 -3.21 -28.15 23.39
CA ARG A 341 -3.99 -27.72 22.23
C ARG A 341 -4.27 -26.22 22.22
N ILE A 342 -4.31 -25.61 21.03
CA ILE A 342 -4.90 -24.28 20.83
C ILE A 342 -5.98 -24.36 19.75
N SER A 343 -7.12 -23.74 20.00
CA SER A 343 -8.21 -23.60 19.03
C SER A 343 -8.64 -22.15 18.87
N ALA A 344 -9.00 -21.78 17.64
CA ALA A 344 -9.66 -20.54 17.29
C ALA A 344 -11.07 -20.85 16.77
N ASP A 345 -12.09 -20.26 17.39
CA ASP A 345 -13.50 -20.46 16.99
C ASP A 345 -13.87 -21.94 16.85
N SER A 346 -13.46 -22.76 17.84
CA SER A 346 -13.61 -24.22 17.88
C SER A 346 -12.83 -25.02 16.83
N ARG A 347 -11.95 -24.39 16.05
CA ARG A 347 -11.05 -25.05 15.08
C ARG A 347 -9.64 -25.09 15.62
N GLU A 348 -9.03 -26.26 15.58
CA GLU A 348 -7.66 -26.43 16.06
C GLU A 348 -6.65 -25.72 15.16
N LEU A 349 -5.70 -25.02 15.78
CA LEU A 349 -4.61 -24.35 15.11
C LEU A 349 -3.41 -25.29 14.97
N ALA A 350 -2.70 -25.18 13.84
CA ALA A 350 -1.52 -25.98 13.60
C ALA A 350 -0.35 -25.54 14.51
N LYS A 351 0.27 -26.48 15.23
CA LYS A 351 1.50 -26.22 15.98
C LYS A 351 2.69 -26.22 15.03
N VAL A 352 3.45 -25.12 14.97
CA VAL A 352 4.68 -25.01 14.17
C VAL A 352 5.93 -25.07 15.07
N SER A 353 7.06 -25.50 14.51
CA SER A 353 8.30 -25.64 15.27
C SER A 353 8.80 -24.28 15.75
N VAL A 354 9.44 -24.23 16.92
CA VAL A 354 10.09 -23.01 17.43
C VAL A 354 11.27 -22.58 16.56
N SER A 355 11.85 -23.51 15.78
CA SER A 355 12.86 -23.20 14.76
C SER A 355 12.28 -22.41 13.59
N ASP A 356 10.98 -22.50 13.36
CA ASP A 356 10.29 -21.82 12.27
C ASP A 356 9.98 -20.41 12.80
N SER A 357 10.75 -19.41 12.34
CA SER A 357 10.64 -18.03 12.81
C SER A 357 9.34 -17.34 12.38
N SER A 358 8.58 -17.95 11.48
CA SER A 358 7.43 -17.36 10.80
C SER A 358 6.18 -18.17 11.10
N LEU A 359 5.22 -17.55 11.77
CA LEU A 359 3.87 -18.10 11.88
C LEU A 359 3.18 -18.01 10.52
N ILE A 360 2.51 -19.09 10.13
CA ILE A 360 1.59 -19.10 8.99
C ILE A 360 0.15 -18.91 9.46
N SER A 361 -0.77 -18.67 8.54
CA SER A 361 -2.19 -18.54 8.85
C SER A 361 -2.71 -19.72 9.67
N ASN A 362 -3.50 -19.45 10.70
CA ASN A 362 -4.12 -20.45 11.58
C ASN A 362 -3.10 -21.40 12.25
N SER A 363 -2.01 -20.82 12.78
CA SER A 363 -0.95 -21.56 13.45
C SER A 363 -0.52 -20.92 14.77
N TRP A 364 0.22 -21.69 15.57
CA TRP A 364 0.81 -21.21 16.81
C TRP A 364 2.14 -21.88 17.12
N THR A 365 2.93 -21.24 17.97
CA THR A 365 4.14 -21.84 18.57
C THR A 365 4.31 -21.39 20.00
N GLN A 366 5.10 -22.14 20.76
CA GLN A 366 5.40 -21.83 22.16
C GLN A 366 6.91 -21.66 22.36
N LYS A 367 7.30 -20.50 22.84
CA LYS A 367 8.68 -20.20 23.22
C LYS A 367 8.74 -19.93 24.71
N LYS A 368 9.17 -20.93 25.49
CA LYS A 368 9.16 -20.90 26.96
C LYS A 368 7.73 -20.67 27.48
N ASN A 369 7.47 -19.55 28.14
CA ASN A 369 6.16 -19.14 28.65
C ASN A 369 5.39 -18.23 27.69
N GLU A 370 5.87 -18.03 26.46
CA GLU A 370 5.20 -17.21 25.45
C GLU A 370 4.50 -18.09 24.42
N LEU A 371 3.21 -17.84 24.19
CA LEU A 371 2.45 -18.41 23.07
C LEU A 371 2.33 -17.33 22.01
N LEU A 372 2.80 -17.64 20.80
CA LEU A 372 2.63 -16.81 19.62
C LEU A 372 1.56 -17.46 18.76
N ILE A 373 0.49 -16.73 18.47
CA ILE A 373 -0.71 -17.27 17.81
C ILE A 373 -1.05 -16.37 16.63
N CYS A 374 -1.31 -16.97 15.47
CA CYS A 374 -1.75 -16.31 14.23
C CYS A 374 -3.06 -16.95 13.76
N PHE A 375 -4.11 -16.13 13.60
CA PHE A 375 -5.42 -16.59 13.17
C PHE A 375 -6.22 -15.47 12.50
N ASP A 376 -7.32 -15.83 11.84
CA ASP A 376 -8.23 -14.84 11.26
C ASP A 376 -9.17 -14.29 12.33
N LEU A 377 -8.92 -13.07 12.79
CA LEU A 377 -9.75 -12.39 13.77
C LEU A 377 -11.07 -11.94 13.13
N ARG A 378 -12.18 -12.26 13.78
CA ARG A 378 -13.53 -11.77 13.48
C ARG A 378 -14.17 -11.18 14.73
N THR A 379 -15.25 -10.43 14.55
CA THR A 379 -16.05 -9.94 15.68
C THR A 379 -16.55 -11.12 16.52
N GLY A 380 -16.17 -11.18 17.79
CA GLY A 380 -16.55 -12.26 18.70
C GLY A 380 -15.70 -13.52 18.58
N SER A 381 -14.54 -13.46 17.91
CA SER A 381 -13.63 -14.60 17.87
C SER A 381 -13.12 -14.98 19.26
N GLU A 382 -12.91 -16.28 19.45
CA GLU A 382 -12.43 -16.88 20.68
C GLU A 382 -11.16 -17.70 20.41
N ILE A 383 -10.16 -17.53 21.27
CA ILE A 383 -9.00 -18.41 21.35
C ILE A 383 -9.05 -19.20 22.66
N LYS A 384 -8.90 -20.51 22.57
CA LYS A 384 -8.80 -21.40 23.74
C LYS A 384 -7.50 -22.19 23.68
N ALA A 385 -6.66 -22.01 24.70
CA ALA A 385 -5.41 -22.76 24.91
C ALA A 385 -5.58 -23.71 26.10
N GLU A 386 -5.44 -25.01 25.87
CA GLU A 386 -5.61 -26.09 26.85
C GLU A 386 -4.23 -26.54 27.38
N PHE A 387 -4.16 -26.79 28.69
CA PHE A 387 -2.96 -27.27 29.38
C PHE A 387 -2.85 -28.80 29.37
#